data_AF-A0A433T911-F1
#
_entry.id   AF-A0A433T911-F1
#
_cell.length_a   1.000
_cell.length_b   1.000
_cell.length_c   1.000
_cell.angle_alpha   90.00
_cell.angle_beta   90.00
_cell.angle_gamma   90.00
#
_symmetry.space_group_name_H-M   'P 1'
#
loop_
_entity.id
_entity.type
_entity.pdbx_description
1 polymer ?
#
loop_
_entity_poly.entity_id
_entity_poly.type
_entity_poly.pdbx_seq_one_letter_code
_entity_poly.pdbx_strand_id
1 'polypeptide(L)'
;MIDDYMSKKKNAAMCLHEYCQKKKLTLKFQDEEVQFRPGQPQTFGNFGCSAVIEDKQYPQGVASTKKKAKIEASRLCIRVLAGWDDFVPVEIAPEADDNRYVEVRDLLDICAVKNIGYEKMMNKDHNGVHTCTIHLSKHDPIKHSSADREEAVIIAHSEAIRILEGRASTQSADVLVDPTAGTEPPRVPDSRLASLREREAYAALNRTLQTLPPEVAAFDHNIAAIFLSNESVQEFQGTGKIVAFGTGNASLGAEYLTPDGRCVVDSSAATTARRALKRYLGHEVVACLTGGKSIFEKSFRNPG
;
A
#
# COMPACT_ATOMS: atom_id res chain seq x y z
N MET A 1 11.62 33.20 18.83
CA MET A 1 11.92 31.81 19.26
C MET A 1 11.59 30.80 18.17
N ILE A 2 10.33 30.70 17.71
CA ILE A 2 10.00 30.03 16.43
C ILE A 2 10.60 30.83 15.25
N ASP A 3 10.66 32.16 15.37
CA ASP A 3 11.30 33.04 14.36
C ASP A 3 12.83 32.87 14.28
N ASP A 4 13.49 32.44 15.38
CA ASP A 4 14.93 32.16 15.41
C ASP A 4 15.26 30.82 14.73
N TYR A 5 14.30 29.90 14.72
CA TYR A 5 14.35 28.67 13.94
C TYR A 5 14.13 28.95 12.44
N MET A 6 13.17 29.82 12.07
CA MET A 6 12.92 30.23 10.69
C MET A 6 14.09 31.02 10.07
N SER A 7 14.88 31.71 10.88
CA SER A 7 16.11 32.39 10.46
C SER A 7 17.36 31.48 10.38
N LYS A 8 17.20 30.15 10.53
CA LYS A 8 18.27 29.12 10.49
C LYS A 8 19.40 29.30 11.51
N LYS A 9 19.24 30.13 12.54
CA LYS A 9 20.28 30.38 13.56
C LYS A 9 20.42 29.25 14.59
N LYS A 10 19.39 28.43 14.79
CA LYS A 10 19.38 27.33 15.78
C LYS A 10 18.83 26.03 15.21
N ASN A 11 19.34 24.90 15.70
CA ASN A 11 18.86 23.56 15.36
C ASN A 11 17.46 23.30 15.96
N ALA A 12 16.58 22.63 15.23
CA ALA A 12 15.21 22.29 15.64
C ALA A 12 15.16 21.62 17.01
N ALA A 13 16.06 20.67 17.27
CA ALA A 13 16.12 19.96 18.56
C ALA A 13 16.43 20.90 19.74
N MET A 14 17.33 21.87 19.56
CA MET A 14 17.65 22.84 20.61
C MET A 14 16.47 23.78 20.88
N CYS A 15 15.79 24.23 19.82
CA CYS A 15 14.61 25.07 19.95
C CYS A 15 13.48 24.35 20.72
N LEU A 16 13.27 23.05 20.44
CA LEU A 16 12.25 22.26 21.13
C LEU A 16 12.58 22.06 22.61
N HIS A 17 13.85 21.78 22.94
CA HIS A 17 14.30 21.67 24.34
C HIS A 17 14.12 22.99 25.11
N GLU A 18 14.53 24.12 24.54
CA GLU A 18 14.36 25.44 25.16
C GLU A 18 12.86 25.77 25.36
N TYR A 19 12.00 25.40 24.39
CA TYR A 19 10.55 25.60 24.48
C TYR A 19 9.95 24.82 25.65
N CYS A 20 10.27 23.52 25.75
CA CYS A 20 9.78 22.66 26.83
C CYS A 20 10.30 23.12 28.19
N GLN A 21 11.58 23.53 28.28
CA GLN A 21 12.15 24.05 29.53
C GLN A 21 11.45 25.32 30.02
N LYS A 22 11.16 26.28 29.13
CA LYS A 22 10.45 27.52 29.49
C LYS A 22 9.01 27.27 29.92
N LYS A 23 8.33 26.32 29.26
CA LYS A 23 6.94 25.95 29.55
C LYS A 23 6.80 24.92 30.68
N LYS A 24 7.93 24.45 31.25
CA LYS A 24 8.00 23.38 32.27
C LYS A 24 7.36 22.07 31.80
N LEU A 25 7.51 21.73 30.52
CA LEU A 25 7.02 20.49 29.92
C LEU A 25 8.12 19.42 29.90
N THR A 26 7.73 18.16 30.06
CA THR A 26 8.66 17.03 29.97
C THR A 26 8.76 16.52 28.53
N LEU A 27 9.96 16.61 27.93
CA LEU A 27 10.25 16.12 26.59
C LEU A 27 11.06 14.82 26.63
N LYS A 28 10.56 13.78 25.97
CA LYS A 28 11.28 12.53 25.71
C LYS A 28 11.36 12.29 24.21
N PHE A 29 12.43 11.62 23.77
CA PHE A 29 12.55 11.14 22.40
C PHE A 29 12.48 9.63 22.42
N GLN A 30 11.61 9.07 21.59
CA GLN A 30 11.45 7.62 21.44
C GLN A 30 12.01 7.22 20.08
N ASP A 31 13.00 6.34 20.09
CA ASP A 31 13.47 5.66 18.89
C ASP A 31 12.39 4.62 18.54
N GLU A 32 11.87 4.68 17.32
CA GLU A 32 10.81 3.80 16.85
C GLU A 32 11.18 3.24 15.48
N GLU A 33 10.63 2.08 15.14
CA GLU A 33 10.67 1.60 13.76
C GLU A 33 9.97 2.61 12.83
N VAL A 34 10.47 2.73 11.61
CA VAL A 34 9.98 3.71 10.65
C VAL A 34 8.53 3.40 10.31
N GLN A 35 7.61 4.21 10.84
CA GLN A 35 6.20 4.13 10.53
C GLN A 35 5.91 5.16 9.44
N PHE A 36 5.50 4.67 8.27
CA PHE A 36 5.07 5.52 7.18
C PHE A 36 3.72 6.16 7.54
N ARG A 37 3.76 7.43 7.94
CA ARG A 37 2.55 8.18 8.30
C ARG A 37 2.00 8.90 7.06
N PRO A 38 0.68 8.83 6.78
CA PRO A 38 0.07 9.49 5.62
C PRO A 38 0.33 11.01 5.61
N GLY A 39 0.66 11.57 4.44
CA GLY A 39 0.75 13.02 4.23
C GLY A 39 2.11 13.69 4.50
N GLN A 40 3.12 12.97 4.99
CA GLN A 40 4.50 13.49 5.08
C GLN A 40 5.28 13.16 3.79
N PRO A 41 6.16 14.05 3.29
CA PRO A 41 7.06 13.72 2.19
C PRO A 41 7.87 12.48 2.56
N GLN A 42 7.80 11.43 1.73
CA GLN A 42 8.59 10.21 1.93
C GLN A 42 10.07 10.58 1.95
N THR A 43 10.63 10.67 3.15
CA THR A 43 12.06 10.83 3.35
C THR A 43 12.59 9.42 3.57
N PHE A 44 13.21 8.83 2.55
CA PHE A 44 13.86 7.53 2.65
C PHE A 44 14.90 7.58 3.78
N GLY A 45 14.67 6.83 4.85
CA GLY A 45 15.52 6.82 6.02
C GLY A 45 15.26 5.57 6.85
N ASN A 46 16.33 4.95 7.33
CA ASN A 46 16.24 3.69 8.08
C ASN A 46 16.00 3.90 9.58
N PHE A 47 15.90 5.15 10.04
CA PHE A 47 15.74 5.49 11.44
C PHE A 47 14.55 6.42 11.64
N GLY A 48 13.60 5.99 12.48
CA GLY A 48 12.45 6.76 12.94
C GLY A 48 12.67 7.28 14.37
N CYS A 49 12.18 8.48 14.65
CA CYS A 49 12.19 9.05 15.99
C CYS A 49 10.92 9.89 16.20
N SER A 50 10.26 9.76 17.35
CA SER A 50 9.13 10.59 17.74
C SER A 50 9.48 11.44 18.98
N ALA A 51 8.83 12.60 19.11
CA ALA A 51 8.92 13.43 20.31
C ALA A 51 7.67 13.20 21.16
N VAL A 52 7.86 12.95 22.45
CA VAL A 52 6.77 12.77 23.43
C VAL A 52 6.83 13.94 24.40
N ILE A 53 5.74 14.71 24.48
CA ILE A 53 5.61 15.86 25.37
C ILE A 53 4.35 15.67 26.22
N GLU A 54 4.49 15.62 27.55
CA GLU A 54 3.37 15.40 28.49
C GLU A 54 2.50 14.19 28.06
N ASP A 55 3.15 13.05 27.80
CA ASP A 55 2.53 11.77 27.40
C ASP A 55 1.78 11.79 26.06
N LYS A 56 1.97 12.85 25.27
CA LYS A 56 1.46 12.97 23.89
C LYS A 56 2.57 12.74 22.88
N GLN A 57 2.38 11.78 21.99
CA GLN A 57 3.27 11.45 20.89
C GLN A 57 3.02 12.34 19.68
N TYR A 58 4.06 13.01 19.24
CA TYR A 58 4.07 13.90 18.06
C TYR A 58 4.52 13.14 16.80
N PRO A 59 4.45 13.76 15.61
CA PRO A 59 4.84 13.11 14.37
C PRO A 59 6.25 12.53 14.37
N GLN A 60 6.38 11.34 13.81
CA GLN A 60 7.66 10.66 13.65
C GLN A 60 8.47 11.37 12.56
N GLY A 61 9.72 11.71 12.88
CA GLY A 61 10.73 12.14 11.92
C GLY A 61 11.53 10.93 11.40
N VAL A 62 11.65 10.83 10.08
CA VAL A 62 12.37 9.75 9.40
C VAL A 62 13.63 10.29 8.74
N ALA A 63 14.77 9.62 8.95
CA ALA A 63 16.02 9.99 8.27
C ALA A 63 17.02 8.83 8.15
N SER A 64 18.07 9.05 7.36
CA SER A 64 19.16 8.07 7.17
C SER A 64 20.08 7.89 8.37
N THR A 65 20.00 8.76 9.39
CA THR A 65 20.74 8.61 10.65
C THR A 65 19.88 9.00 11.85
N LYS A 66 20.10 8.35 13.01
CA LYS A 66 19.39 8.66 14.26
C LYS A 66 19.43 10.14 14.64
N LYS A 67 20.59 10.78 14.48
CA LYS A 67 20.78 12.21 14.77
C LYS A 67 19.91 13.09 13.87
N LYS A 68 19.79 12.75 12.58
CA LYS A 68 18.92 13.48 11.65
C LYS A 68 17.44 13.19 11.90
N ALA A 69 17.09 11.94 12.25
CA ALA A 69 15.72 11.55 12.57
C ALA A 69 15.20 12.35 13.77
N LYS A 70 16.02 12.48 14.81
CA LYS A 70 15.71 13.34 15.98
C LYS A 70 15.51 14.81 15.61
N ILE A 71 16.32 15.35 14.72
CA ILE A 71 16.20 16.75 14.26
C ILE A 71 14.90 16.94 13.47
N GLU A 72 14.57 16.01 12.57
CA GLU A 72 13.31 16.04 11.82
C GLU A 72 12.09 15.86 12.73
N ALA A 73 12.13 14.94 13.69
CA ALA A 73 11.07 14.76 14.69
C ALA A 73 10.83 16.06 15.48
N SER A 74 11.93 16.73 15.85
CA SER A 74 11.86 18.02 16.54
C SER A 74 11.25 19.10 15.65
N ARG A 75 11.59 19.12 14.36
CA ARG A 75 11.01 20.06 13.39
C ARG A 75 9.51 19.86 13.25
N LEU A 76 9.06 18.62 13.07
CA LEU A 76 7.64 18.31 12.92
C LEU A 76 6.85 18.65 14.18
N CYS A 77 7.39 18.30 15.35
CA CYS A 77 6.78 18.66 16.63
C CYS A 77 6.59 20.19 16.77
N ILE A 78 7.61 20.99 16.42
CA ILE A 78 7.49 22.47 16.46
C ILE A 78 6.38 22.97 15.52
N ARG A 79 6.24 22.38 14.32
CA ARG A 79 5.19 22.77 13.37
C ARG A 79 3.79 22.54 13.94
N VAL A 80 3.58 21.39 14.57
CA VAL A 80 2.32 21.07 15.25
C VAL A 80 2.07 22.03 16.42
N LEU A 81 3.08 22.26 17.26
CA LEU A 81 2.98 23.20 18.39
C LEU A 81 2.71 24.65 17.95
N ALA A 82 3.18 25.04 16.77
CA ALA A 82 2.95 26.35 16.16
C ALA A 82 1.60 26.47 15.45
N GLY A 83 0.84 25.38 15.33
CA GLY A 83 -0.44 25.34 14.61
C GLY A 83 -0.29 25.42 13.08
N TRP A 84 0.86 25.02 12.53
CA TRP A 84 1.10 24.98 11.08
C TRP A 84 0.74 23.63 10.45
N ASP A 85 0.37 22.66 11.27
CA ASP A 85 0.06 21.31 10.87
C ASP A 85 -1.09 20.84 11.77
N ASP A 86 -2.15 20.31 11.15
CA ASP A 86 -3.40 19.91 11.83
C ASP A 86 -3.27 18.56 12.55
N PHE A 87 -2.04 18.04 12.68
CA PHE A 87 -1.77 16.79 13.34
C PHE A 87 -2.20 16.83 14.82
N VAL A 88 -3.06 15.89 15.21
CA VAL A 88 -3.50 15.71 16.59
C VAL A 88 -2.54 14.74 17.30
N PRO A 89 -1.81 15.17 18.35
CA PRO A 89 -0.94 14.30 19.12
C PRO A 89 -1.69 13.11 19.72
N VAL A 90 -1.08 11.93 19.64
CA VAL A 90 -1.67 10.68 20.14
C VAL A 90 -1.30 10.52 21.61
N GLU A 91 -2.28 10.36 22.49
CA GLU A 91 -2.01 10.02 23.89
C GLU A 91 -1.49 8.59 23.98
N ILE A 92 -0.32 8.40 24.59
CA ILE A 92 0.28 7.09 24.76
C ILE A 92 -0.43 6.41 25.93
N ALA A 93 -1.34 5.48 25.62
CA ALA A 93 -1.96 4.63 26.63
C ALA A 93 -0.90 3.71 27.29
N PRO A 94 -1.06 3.36 28.58
CA PRO A 94 -0.12 2.47 29.25
C PRO A 94 -0.05 1.10 28.53
N GLU A 95 1.16 0.54 28.39
CA GLU A 95 1.45 -0.74 27.72
C GLU A 95 0.61 -1.95 28.18
N ALA A 96 -0.12 -1.82 29.30
CA ALA A 96 -0.96 -2.86 29.86
C ALA A 96 -2.35 -2.98 29.21
N ASP A 97 -2.76 -2.04 28.34
CA ASP A 97 -4.08 -2.08 27.68
C ASP A 97 -4.00 -2.74 26.28
N ASP A 98 -4.74 -3.84 26.12
CA ASP A 98 -4.82 -4.58 24.87
C ASP A 98 -5.59 -3.81 23.77
N ASN A 99 -6.25 -2.69 24.09
CA ASN A 99 -6.87 -1.78 23.11
C ASN A 99 -5.87 -1.15 22.12
N ARG A 100 -4.57 -1.32 22.34
CA ARG A 100 -3.53 -0.92 21.38
C ARG A 100 -3.61 -1.69 20.06
N TYR A 101 -4.14 -2.92 20.07
CA TYR A 101 -4.29 -3.73 18.87
C TYR A 101 -5.52 -3.33 18.06
N VAL A 102 -5.40 -3.32 16.74
CA VAL A 102 -6.50 -2.95 15.84
C VAL A 102 -7.62 -3.99 15.92
N GLU A 103 -7.26 -5.27 15.97
CA GLU A 103 -8.16 -6.41 16.03
C GLU A 103 -9.02 -6.40 17.31
N VAL A 104 -8.47 -5.89 18.42
CA VAL A 104 -9.21 -5.75 19.68
C VAL A 104 -10.26 -4.64 19.55
N ARG A 105 -9.89 -3.49 18.97
CA ARG A 105 -10.81 -2.36 18.75
C ARG A 105 -11.91 -2.72 17.75
N ASP A 106 -11.55 -3.32 16.62
CA ASP A 106 -12.51 -3.72 15.58
C ASP A 106 -13.53 -4.73 16.12
N LEU A 107 -13.08 -5.71 16.92
CA LEU A 107 -13.99 -6.67 17.52
C LEU A 107 -14.96 -6.02 18.52
N LEU A 108 -14.47 -5.09 19.36
CA LEU A 108 -15.31 -4.35 20.30
C LEU A 108 -16.36 -3.50 19.57
N ASP A 109 -15.97 -2.83 18.49
CA ASP A 109 -16.87 -2.03 17.66
C ASP A 109 -17.94 -2.91 17.01
N ILE A 110 -17.57 -4.06 16.44
CA ILE A 110 -18.51 -5.03 15.87
C ILE A 110 -19.47 -5.55 16.94
N CYS A 111 -18.97 -5.86 18.14
CA CYS A 111 -19.78 -6.33 19.26
C CYS A 111 -20.76 -5.26 19.74
N ALA A 112 -20.34 -3.99 19.81
CA ALA A 112 -21.18 -2.87 20.17
C ALA A 112 -22.31 -2.65 19.13
N VAL A 113 -21.98 -2.67 17.84
CA VAL A 113 -22.96 -2.49 16.76
C VAL A 113 -23.97 -3.64 16.71
N LYS A 114 -23.51 -4.88 16.89
CA LYS A 114 -24.36 -6.07 16.83
C LYS A 114 -25.02 -6.43 18.17
N ASN A 115 -24.76 -5.65 19.22
CA ASN A 115 -25.23 -5.90 20.59
C ASN A 115 -24.90 -7.32 21.09
N ILE A 116 -23.64 -7.71 20.92
CA ILE A 116 -23.09 -9.01 21.34
C ILE A 116 -22.22 -8.78 22.58
N GLY A 117 -22.49 -9.52 23.67
CA GLY A 117 -21.63 -9.48 24.84
C GLY A 117 -20.27 -10.13 24.54
N TYR A 118 -19.20 -9.41 24.87
CA TYR A 118 -17.81 -9.81 24.68
C TYR A 118 -17.13 -9.96 26.05
N GLU A 119 -16.45 -11.08 26.26
CA GLU A 119 -15.60 -11.30 27.43
C GLU A 119 -14.30 -11.99 27.02
N LYS A 120 -13.17 -11.45 27.50
CA LYS A 120 -11.83 -11.98 27.26
C LYS A 120 -11.25 -12.58 28.53
N MET A 121 -10.67 -13.78 28.40
CA MET A 121 -9.90 -14.42 29.45
C MET A 121 -8.50 -14.75 28.94
N MET A 122 -7.48 -14.52 29.78
CA MET A 122 -6.10 -14.85 29.47
C MET A 122 -5.58 -15.84 30.52
N ASN A 123 -5.11 -17.00 30.06
CA ASN A 123 -4.48 -18.01 30.91
C ASN A 123 -3.05 -18.26 30.47
N LYS A 124 -2.18 -18.62 31.41
CA LYS A 124 -0.81 -19.04 31.14
C LYS A 124 -0.60 -20.43 31.72
N ASP A 125 -0.23 -21.38 30.87
CA ASP A 125 0.03 -22.74 31.29
C ASP A 125 1.42 -22.89 31.91
N HIS A 126 1.64 -24.00 32.64
CA HIS A 126 2.91 -24.34 33.29
C HIS A 126 4.09 -24.41 32.31
N ASN A 127 3.82 -24.58 31.02
CA ASN A 127 4.81 -24.62 29.94
C ASN A 127 5.12 -23.23 29.35
N GLY A 128 4.58 -22.16 29.92
CA GLY A 128 4.81 -20.79 29.46
C GLY A 128 3.94 -20.35 28.27
N VAL A 129 3.06 -21.21 27.77
CA VAL A 129 2.14 -20.91 26.67
C VAL A 129 0.99 -20.03 27.17
N HIS A 130 0.72 -18.97 26.41
CA HIS A 130 -0.30 -17.99 26.64
C HIS A 130 -1.56 -18.34 25.84
N THR A 131 -2.67 -18.61 26.53
CA THR A 131 -3.95 -18.97 25.93
C THR A 131 -4.95 -17.83 26.09
N CYS A 132 -5.33 -17.21 24.97
CA CYS A 132 -6.39 -16.20 24.90
C CYS A 132 -7.72 -16.90 24.58
N THR A 133 -8.74 -16.70 25.42
CA THR A 133 -10.09 -17.20 25.19
C THR A 133 -11.05 -16.02 25.06
N ILE A 134 -11.79 -15.97 23.96
CA ILE A 134 -12.83 -14.97 23.70
C ILE A 134 -14.19 -15.64 23.76
N HIS A 135 -15.06 -15.14 24.63
CA HIS A 135 -16.46 -15.51 24.71
C HIS A 135 -17.29 -14.44 24.03
N LEU A 136 -17.99 -14.84 22.98
CA LEU A 136 -18.98 -14.03 22.28
C LEU A 136 -20.36 -14.58 22.60
N SER A 137 -21.30 -13.71 22.96
CA SER A 137 -22.68 -14.13 23.21
C SER A 137 -23.27 -14.80 21.96
N LYS A 138 -23.79 -16.02 22.12
CA LYS A 138 -24.39 -16.86 21.04
C LYS A 138 -23.38 -17.56 20.10
N HIS A 139 -22.08 -17.55 20.40
CA HIS A 139 -21.08 -18.30 19.65
C HIS A 139 -20.25 -19.18 20.58
N ASP A 140 -19.65 -20.23 20.01
CA ASP A 140 -18.72 -21.09 20.72
C ASP A 140 -17.46 -20.30 21.14
N PRO A 141 -16.87 -20.61 22.31
CA PRO A 141 -15.70 -19.91 22.80
C PRO A 141 -14.50 -20.13 21.90
N ILE A 142 -13.88 -19.02 21.47
CA ILE A 142 -12.72 -19.03 20.57
C ILE A 142 -11.47 -19.05 21.42
N LYS A 143 -10.58 -20.01 21.16
CA LYS A 143 -9.37 -20.23 21.96
C LYS A 143 -8.17 -20.28 21.06
N HIS A 144 -7.17 -19.44 21.36
CA HIS A 144 -5.88 -19.50 20.68
C HIS A 144 -4.74 -19.48 21.70
N SER A 145 -3.76 -20.34 21.48
CA SER A 145 -2.59 -20.51 22.36
C SER A 145 -1.31 -20.23 21.58
N SER A 146 -0.49 -19.27 22.03
CA SER A 146 0.84 -19.00 21.49
C SER A 146 1.89 -18.88 22.60
N ALA A 147 3.17 -19.04 22.25
CA ALA A 147 4.29 -18.74 23.14
C ALA A 147 4.40 -17.23 23.44
N ASP A 148 3.90 -16.38 22.54
CA ASP A 148 3.80 -14.94 22.74
C ASP A 148 2.39 -14.54 23.18
N ARG A 149 2.31 -13.75 24.25
CA ARG A 149 1.04 -13.21 24.77
C ARG A 149 0.35 -12.35 23.72
N GLU A 150 1.10 -11.54 22.99
CA GLU A 150 0.56 -10.56 22.04
C GLU A 150 -0.07 -11.25 20.84
N GLU A 151 0.66 -12.21 20.27
CA GLU A 151 0.22 -13.03 19.15
C GLU A 151 -1.04 -13.82 19.52
N ALA A 152 -1.11 -14.38 20.73
CA ALA A 152 -2.29 -15.08 21.21
C ALA A 152 -3.53 -14.18 21.27
N VAL A 153 -3.35 -12.91 21.61
CA VAL A 153 -4.44 -11.92 21.63
C VAL A 153 -4.86 -11.59 20.20
N ILE A 154 -3.93 -11.22 19.31
CA ILE A 154 -4.23 -10.79 17.93
C ILE A 154 -4.96 -11.89 17.15
N ILE A 155 -4.48 -13.14 17.21
CA ILE A 155 -5.05 -14.23 16.43
C ILE A 155 -6.45 -14.59 16.92
N ALA A 156 -6.66 -14.67 18.24
CA ALA A 156 -7.97 -14.94 18.80
C ALA A 156 -9.00 -13.88 18.37
N HIS A 157 -8.63 -12.60 18.39
CA HIS A 157 -9.52 -11.50 17.99
C HIS A 157 -9.79 -11.50 16.49
N SER A 158 -8.79 -11.81 15.67
CA SER A 158 -8.95 -11.98 14.22
C SER A 158 -9.94 -13.10 13.88
N GLU A 159 -9.84 -14.24 14.57
CA GLU A 159 -10.74 -15.38 14.37
C GLU A 159 -12.19 -15.04 14.80
N ALA A 160 -12.34 -14.30 15.90
CA ALA A 160 -13.62 -13.77 16.35
C ALA A 160 -14.29 -12.85 15.33
N ILE A 161 -13.52 -11.93 14.73
CA ILE A 161 -14.02 -11.06 13.66
C ILE A 161 -14.50 -11.90 12.47
N ARG A 162 -13.73 -12.91 12.05
CA ARG A 162 -14.09 -13.77 10.90
C ARG A 162 -15.40 -14.52 11.12
N ILE A 163 -15.64 -15.02 12.33
CA ILE A 163 -16.88 -15.70 12.71
C ILE A 163 -18.06 -14.73 12.67
N LEU A 164 -17.88 -13.50 13.18
CA LEU A 164 -18.93 -12.48 13.19
C LEU A 164 -19.22 -11.89 11.80
N GLU A 165 -18.26 -11.87 10.88
CA GLU A 165 -18.42 -11.37 9.51
C GLU A 165 -18.93 -12.42 8.51
N GLY A 166 -18.97 -13.71 8.87
CA GLY A 166 -19.53 -14.76 8.02
C GLY A 166 -18.74 -15.03 6.74
N ARG A 167 -17.46 -14.65 6.68
CA ARG A 167 -16.59 -14.90 5.51
C ARG A 167 -16.07 -16.33 5.55
N ALA A 168 -16.77 -17.24 4.86
CA ALA A 168 -16.19 -18.50 4.40
C ALA A 168 -14.92 -18.21 3.57
N SER A 169 -13.96 -19.14 3.63
CA SER A 169 -12.70 -19.09 2.87
C SER A 169 -12.90 -18.54 1.46
N THR A 170 -12.29 -17.39 1.17
CA THR A 170 -12.22 -16.85 -0.19
C THR A 170 -11.44 -17.84 -1.05
N GLN A 171 -12.15 -18.62 -1.87
CA GLN A 171 -11.56 -19.17 -3.08
C GLN A 171 -11.10 -17.99 -3.95
N SER A 172 -9.86 -18.12 -4.42
CA SER A 172 -9.21 -17.20 -5.35
C SER A 172 -10.15 -16.76 -6.48
N ALA A 173 -10.20 -15.46 -6.75
CA ALA A 173 -11.09 -14.84 -7.74
C ALA A 173 -10.71 -15.10 -9.22
N ASP A 174 -9.90 -16.12 -9.51
CA ASP A 174 -9.23 -16.30 -10.81
C ASP A 174 -9.79 -17.42 -11.70
N VAL A 175 -11.08 -17.78 -11.61
CA VAL A 175 -11.66 -18.72 -12.59
C VAL A 175 -12.97 -18.19 -13.16
N LEU A 176 -12.84 -17.33 -14.16
CA LEU A 176 -13.84 -17.14 -15.22
C LEU A 176 -13.24 -17.63 -16.53
N VAL A 177 -13.05 -18.95 -16.66
CA VAL A 177 -12.78 -19.60 -17.95
C VAL A 177 -13.84 -20.67 -18.13
N ASP A 178 -14.58 -20.58 -19.24
CA ASP A 178 -15.57 -21.59 -19.64
C ASP A 178 -14.87 -22.93 -19.87
N PRO A 179 -15.22 -24.01 -19.12
CA PRO A 179 -14.55 -25.30 -19.20
C PRO A 179 -14.74 -26.04 -20.54
N THR A 180 -15.50 -25.46 -21.48
CA THR A 180 -15.74 -26.04 -22.81
C THR A 180 -14.89 -25.44 -23.93
N ALA A 181 -14.14 -24.36 -23.67
CA ALA A 181 -13.17 -23.83 -24.62
C ALA A 181 -11.97 -24.78 -24.71
N GLY A 182 -11.86 -25.51 -25.81
CA GLY A 182 -10.75 -26.43 -26.06
C GLY A 182 -9.41 -25.77 -25.75
N THR A 183 -8.61 -26.39 -24.89
CA THR A 183 -7.22 -26.00 -24.65
C THR A 183 -6.48 -26.08 -25.98
N GLU A 184 -6.22 -24.92 -26.59
CA GLU A 184 -5.24 -24.83 -27.69
C GLU A 184 -3.96 -25.54 -27.23
N PRO A 185 -3.32 -26.36 -28.08
CA PRO A 185 -2.06 -26.99 -27.72
C PRO A 185 -1.05 -25.91 -27.31
N PRO A 186 -0.19 -26.18 -26.32
CA PRO A 186 0.80 -25.21 -25.87
C PRO A 186 1.65 -24.76 -27.07
N ARG A 187 1.54 -23.47 -27.42
CA ARG A 187 2.30 -22.89 -28.52
C ARG A 187 3.79 -23.00 -28.20
N VAL A 188 4.57 -23.56 -29.12
CA VAL A 188 6.03 -23.68 -28.97
C VAL A 188 6.63 -22.27 -28.89
N PRO A 189 7.49 -21.96 -27.89
CA PRO A 189 8.12 -20.64 -27.80
C PRO A 189 8.99 -20.33 -29.03
N ASP A 190 8.63 -19.30 -29.78
CA ASP A 190 9.46 -18.79 -30.89
C ASP A 190 10.51 -17.81 -30.34
N SER A 191 11.71 -18.32 -30.09
CA SER A 191 12.85 -17.55 -29.57
C SER A 191 13.25 -16.39 -30.48
N ARG A 192 13.19 -16.57 -31.82
CA ARG A 192 13.53 -15.53 -32.78
C ARG A 192 12.54 -14.37 -32.69
N LEU A 193 11.24 -14.69 -32.63
CA LEU A 193 10.19 -13.70 -32.50
C LEU A 193 10.27 -12.94 -31.16
N ALA A 194 10.61 -13.64 -30.08
CA ALA A 194 10.81 -13.03 -28.77
C ALA A 194 11.92 -11.98 -28.80
N SER A 195 13.10 -12.29 -29.35
CA SER A 195 14.20 -11.34 -29.47
C SER A 195 13.87 -10.13 -30.37
N LEU A 196 13.10 -10.34 -31.44
CA LEU A 196 12.66 -9.24 -32.29
C LEU A 196 11.71 -8.28 -31.55
N ARG A 197 10.75 -8.84 -30.77
CA ARG A 197 9.83 -8.06 -29.94
C ARG A 197 10.56 -7.31 -28.82
N GLU A 198 11.52 -7.97 -28.17
CA GLU A 198 12.37 -7.34 -27.17
C GLU A 198 13.10 -6.12 -27.74
N ARG A 199 13.77 -6.28 -28.89
CA ARG A 199 14.46 -5.18 -29.56
C ARG A 199 13.54 -4.02 -29.91
N GLU A 200 12.35 -4.30 -30.42
CA GLU A 200 11.37 -3.25 -30.77
C GLU A 200 10.84 -2.53 -29.52
N ALA A 201 10.62 -3.25 -28.42
CA ALA A 201 10.21 -2.67 -27.14
C ALA A 201 11.27 -1.71 -26.58
N TYR A 202 12.56 -2.10 -26.61
CA TYR A 202 13.65 -1.20 -26.20
C TYR A 202 13.81 0.00 -27.14
N ALA A 203 13.64 -0.20 -28.45
CA ALA A 203 13.67 0.92 -29.40
C ALA A 203 12.53 1.91 -29.16
N ALA A 204 11.33 1.43 -28.79
CA ALA A 204 10.19 2.28 -28.41
C ALA A 204 10.45 3.02 -27.09
N LEU A 205 11.04 2.35 -26.09
CA LEU A 205 11.47 2.98 -24.84
C LEU A 205 12.45 4.12 -25.12
N ASN A 206 13.53 3.84 -25.85
CA ASN A 206 14.59 4.81 -26.11
C ASN A 206 14.07 6.07 -26.83
N ARG A 207 13.15 5.89 -27.79
CA ARG A 207 12.45 7.02 -28.43
C ARG A 207 11.67 7.87 -27.43
N THR A 208 11.04 7.22 -26.45
CA THR A 208 10.28 7.92 -25.39
C THR A 208 11.21 8.63 -24.42
N LEU A 209 12.30 7.97 -23.97
CA LEU A 209 13.26 8.53 -23.02
C LEU A 209 13.96 9.79 -23.56
N GLN A 210 14.18 9.87 -24.87
CA GLN A 210 14.72 11.07 -25.53
C GLN A 210 13.84 12.32 -25.37
N THR A 211 12.56 12.14 -25.04
CA THR A 211 11.62 13.26 -24.80
C THR A 211 11.53 13.67 -23.34
N LEU A 212 12.15 12.90 -22.43
CA LEU A 212 12.07 13.11 -20.99
C LEU A 212 13.29 13.87 -20.45
N PRO A 213 13.16 14.51 -19.27
CA PRO A 213 14.31 15.11 -18.58
C PRO A 213 15.43 14.08 -18.32
N PRO A 214 16.71 14.48 -18.39
CA PRO A 214 17.85 13.57 -18.22
C PRO A 214 17.83 12.81 -16.91
N GLU A 215 17.33 13.44 -15.83
CA GLU A 215 17.24 12.81 -14.51
C GLU A 215 16.25 11.64 -14.50
N VAL A 216 15.19 11.73 -15.31
CA VAL A 216 14.17 10.68 -15.42
C VAL A 216 14.61 9.59 -16.40
N ALA A 217 15.30 9.97 -17.47
CA ALA A 217 15.80 9.03 -18.47
C ALA A 217 16.96 8.15 -17.98
N ALA A 218 17.67 8.59 -16.94
CA ALA A 218 18.82 7.88 -16.38
C ALA A 218 18.45 6.76 -15.38
N PHE A 219 17.17 6.58 -15.04
CA PHE A 219 16.75 5.51 -14.14
C PHE A 219 16.79 4.14 -14.83
N ASP A 220 17.03 3.09 -14.03
CA ASP A 220 16.83 1.72 -14.49
C ASP A 220 15.34 1.43 -14.65
N HIS A 221 14.93 1.18 -15.89
CA HIS A 221 13.53 0.96 -16.24
C HIS A 221 13.23 -0.53 -16.47
N ASN A 222 12.40 -1.11 -15.61
CA ASN A 222 11.69 -2.35 -15.94
C ASN A 222 10.61 -2.04 -16.97
N ILE A 223 10.54 -2.81 -18.05
CA ILE A 223 9.60 -2.59 -19.15
C ILE A 223 8.70 -3.79 -19.41
N ALA A 224 7.51 -3.51 -19.89
CA ALA A 224 6.61 -4.48 -20.48
C ALA A 224 5.90 -3.85 -21.68
N ALA A 225 5.73 -4.63 -22.74
CA ALA A 225 5.07 -4.19 -23.96
C ALA A 225 4.09 -5.27 -24.43
N ILE A 226 2.96 -4.84 -24.99
CA ILE A 226 1.94 -5.72 -25.55
C ILE A 226 1.89 -5.48 -27.04
N PHE A 227 2.07 -6.57 -27.78
CA PHE A 227 2.07 -6.60 -29.24
C PHE A 227 0.75 -7.14 -29.74
N LEU A 228 0.14 -6.45 -30.69
CA LEU A 228 -0.98 -6.92 -31.47
C LEU A 228 -0.45 -7.48 -32.80
N SER A 229 -0.54 -8.78 -32.97
CA SER A 229 -0.26 -9.46 -34.24
C SER A 229 -1.56 -9.70 -34.99
N ASN A 230 -1.58 -9.36 -36.27
CA ASN A 230 -2.64 -9.79 -37.17
C ASN A 230 -2.09 -10.93 -38.04
N GLU A 231 -2.68 -12.11 -37.96
CA GLU A 231 -2.28 -13.29 -38.75
C GLU A 231 -2.40 -13.03 -40.26
N SER A 232 -3.26 -12.11 -40.68
CA SER A 232 -3.48 -11.77 -42.09
C SER A 232 -2.37 -10.90 -42.70
N VAL A 233 -1.47 -10.33 -41.88
CA VAL A 233 -0.53 -9.31 -42.33
C VAL A 233 0.89 -9.74 -41.96
N GLN A 234 1.68 -10.14 -42.95
CA GLN A 234 3.14 -10.37 -42.84
C GLN A 234 3.93 -9.08 -42.51
N GLU A 235 3.25 -7.95 -42.32
CA GLU A 235 3.89 -6.72 -41.86
C GLU A 235 4.57 -6.97 -40.50
N PHE A 236 5.74 -6.36 -40.35
CA PHE A 236 6.59 -6.46 -39.16
C PHE A 236 7.25 -7.83 -38.90
N GLN A 237 7.43 -8.69 -39.91
CA GLN A 237 8.11 -9.99 -39.72
C GLN A 237 7.44 -10.85 -38.62
N GLY A 238 6.12 -10.68 -38.41
CA GLY A 238 5.36 -11.36 -37.36
C GLY A 238 5.49 -10.75 -35.95
N THR A 239 6.32 -9.73 -35.73
CA THR A 239 6.48 -9.11 -34.40
C THR A 239 5.17 -8.49 -33.90
N GLY A 240 4.37 -7.98 -34.83
CA GLY A 240 3.14 -7.24 -34.53
C GLY A 240 3.42 -5.80 -34.13
N LYS A 241 2.35 -5.03 -33.93
CA LYS A 241 2.42 -3.62 -33.53
C LYS A 241 2.37 -3.50 -32.01
N ILE A 242 3.23 -2.69 -31.41
CA ILE A 242 3.09 -2.32 -29.99
C ILE A 242 1.82 -1.49 -29.82
N VAL A 243 0.87 -1.98 -29.03
CA VAL A 243 -0.40 -1.30 -28.72
C VAL A 243 -0.47 -0.79 -27.28
N ALA A 244 0.35 -1.35 -26.40
CA ALA A 244 0.48 -0.88 -25.04
C ALA A 244 1.92 -1.05 -24.54
N PHE A 245 2.34 -0.13 -23.69
CA PHE A 245 3.68 -0.05 -23.13
C PHE A 245 3.58 0.38 -21.68
N GLY A 246 4.44 -0.15 -20.81
CA GLY A 246 4.46 0.18 -19.40
C GLY A 246 5.86 0.04 -18.82
N THR A 247 6.17 0.92 -17.86
CA THR A 247 7.37 0.84 -17.04
C THR A 247 7.00 0.78 -15.56
N GLY A 248 7.96 0.38 -14.72
CA GLY A 248 7.87 0.45 -13.27
C GLY A 248 8.06 -0.89 -12.55
N ASN A 249 8.28 -0.81 -11.24
CA ASN A 249 8.63 -1.95 -10.39
C ASN A 249 8.11 -1.81 -8.95
N ALA A 250 7.18 -0.89 -8.71
CA ALA A 250 6.71 -0.55 -7.38
C ALA A 250 5.19 -0.71 -7.26
N SER A 251 4.73 -0.97 -6.04
CA SER A 251 3.32 -0.93 -5.67
C SER A 251 3.10 0.10 -4.57
N LEU A 252 1.89 0.62 -4.53
CA LEU A 252 1.42 1.57 -3.53
C LEU A 252 1.19 0.82 -2.21
N GLY A 253 1.77 1.34 -1.12
CA GLY A 253 1.46 0.85 0.22
C GLY A 253 -0.02 1.01 0.55
N ALA A 254 -0.58 0.07 1.32
CA ALA A 254 -1.99 0.08 1.70
C ALA A 254 -2.40 1.39 2.40
N GLU A 255 -1.45 2.02 3.10
CA GLU A 255 -1.60 3.30 3.79
C GLU A 255 -1.79 4.51 2.87
N TYR A 256 -1.55 4.37 1.56
CA TYR A 256 -1.79 5.40 0.54
C TYR A 256 -3.01 5.08 -0.35
N LEU A 257 -3.74 4.00 -0.07
CA LEU A 257 -4.89 3.60 -0.85
C LEU A 257 -6.06 4.57 -0.61
N THR A 258 -6.56 5.19 -1.66
CA THR A 258 -7.78 6.00 -1.60
C THR A 258 -8.99 5.22 -2.12
N PRO A 259 -10.18 5.34 -1.50
CA PRO A 259 -11.38 4.63 -1.94
C PRO A 259 -12.03 5.25 -3.19
N ASP A 260 -11.56 6.41 -3.64
CA ASP A 260 -12.13 7.19 -4.74
C ASP A 260 -11.69 6.74 -6.15
N GLY A 261 -10.90 5.67 -6.24
CA GLY A 261 -10.43 5.11 -7.50
C GLY A 261 -9.38 5.95 -8.23
N ARG A 262 -8.82 6.99 -7.60
CA ARG A 262 -7.80 7.86 -8.21
C ARG A 262 -6.37 7.31 -8.08
N CYS A 263 -6.13 6.35 -7.19
CA CYS A 263 -4.80 5.76 -6.97
C CYS A 263 -4.52 4.56 -7.87
N VAL A 264 -3.26 4.45 -8.33
CA VAL A 264 -2.73 3.26 -9.01
C VAL A 264 -2.04 2.38 -7.95
N VAL A 265 -2.71 1.29 -7.57
CA VAL A 265 -2.25 0.40 -6.49
C VAL A 265 -0.99 -0.38 -6.86
N ASP A 266 -0.89 -0.84 -8.11
CA ASP A 266 0.27 -1.58 -8.61
C ASP A 266 0.77 -0.88 -9.87
N SER A 267 2.03 -0.46 -9.84
CA SER A 267 2.73 0.24 -10.91
C SER A 267 3.90 -0.59 -11.46
N SER A 268 3.85 -1.92 -11.33
CA SER A 268 4.75 -2.82 -12.05
C SER A 268 4.57 -2.66 -13.57
N ALA A 269 5.65 -2.87 -14.32
CA ALA A 269 5.66 -2.65 -15.77
C ALA A 269 4.52 -3.42 -16.49
N ALA A 270 4.32 -4.69 -16.13
CA ALA A 270 3.26 -5.52 -16.69
C ALA A 270 1.85 -4.99 -16.36
N THR A 271 1.62 -4.55 -15.12
CA THR A 271 0.34 -3.95 -14.71
C THR A 271 0.10 -2.63 -15.44
N THR A 272 1.10 -1.77 -15.55
CA THR A 272 1.03 -0.50 -16.29
C THR A 272 0.73 -0.77 -17.77
N ALA A 273 1.40 -1.73 -18.41
CA ALA A 273 1.14 -2.11 -19.79
C ALA A 273 -0.29 -2.65 -19.98
N ARG A 274 -0.80 -3.46 -19.05
CA ARG A 274 -2.19 -3.95 -19.06
C ARG A 274 -3.20 -2.81 -18.91
N ARG A 275 -2.93 -1.80 -18.07
CA ARG A 275 -3.79 -0.60 -17.94
C ARG A 275 -3.77 0.23 -19.22
N ALA A 276 -2.60 0.38 -19.86
CA ALA A 276 -2.50 1.03 -21.15
C ALA A 276 -3.27 0.26 -22.25
N LEU A 277 -3.23 -1.08 -22.23
CA LEU A 277 -4.03 -1.90 -23.14
C LEU A 277 -5.53 -1.66 -22.95
N LYS A 278 -6.02 -1.57 -21.71
CA LYS A 278 -7.44 -1.25 -21.47
C LYS A 278 -7.85 0.09 -22.11
N ARG A 279 -6.99 1.10 -22.06
CA ARG A 279 -7.23 2.39 -22.74
C ARG A 279 -7.24 2.24 -24.26
N TYR A 280 -6.28 1.49 -24.81
CA TYR A 280 -6.24 1.17 -26.23
C TYR A 280 -7.52 0.47 -26.69
N LEU A 281 -7.95 -0.60 -26.01
CA LEU A 281 -9.19 -1.31 -26.33
C LEU A 281 -10.42 -0.40 -26.19
N GLY A 282 -10.46 0.47 -25.18
CA GLY A 282 -11.52 1.47 -25.05
C GLY A 282 -11.59 2.41 -26.25
N HIS A 283 -10.45 2.89 -26.75
CA HIS A 283 -10.39 3.70 -27.97
C HIS A 283 -10.86 2.91 -29.21
N GLU A 284 -10.47 1.63 -29.33
CA GLU A 284 -10.89 0.76 -30.43
C GLU A 284 -12.41 0.53 -30.41
N VAL A 285 -13.02 0.35 -29.23
CA VAL A 285 -14.49 0.25 -29.09
C VAL A 285 -15.16 1.55 -29.54
N VAL A 286 -14.68 2.71 -29.09
CA VAL A 286 -15.22 4.01 -29.51
C VAL A 286 -15.10 4.15 -31.02
N ALA A 287 -13.94 3.84 -31.60
CA ALA A 287 -13.72 3.88 -33.05
C ALA A 287 -14.71 2.97 -33.79
N CYS A 288 -14.94 1.74 -33.33
CA CYS A 288 -15.93 0.83 -33.91
C CYS A 288 -17.34 1.43 -33.87
N LEU A 289 -17.73 2.00 -32.74
CA LEU A 289 -19.05 2.59 -32.55
C LEU A 289 -19.26 3.81 -33.46
N THR A 290 -18.25 4.66 -33.62
CA THR A 290 -18.29 5.87 -34.46
C THR A 290 -18.00 5.62 -35.94
N GLY A 291 -17.78 4.37 -36.37
CA GLY A 291 -17.51 4.02 -37.77
C GLY A 291 -16.06 4.27 -38.24
N GLY A 292 -15.13 4.44 -37.31
CA GLY A 292 -13.70 4.48 -37.59
C GLY A 292 -13.10 3.08 -37.82
N LYS A 293 -11.83 3.04 -38.23
CA LYS A 293 -11.06 1.78 -38.30
C LYS A 293 -10.84 1.24 -36.89
N SER A 294 -11.25 0.00 -36.64
CA SER A 294 -11.15 -0.65 -35.34
C SER A 294 -10.76 -2.13 -35.49
N ILE A 295 -10.14 -2.69 -34.45
CA ILE A 295 -9.93 -4.13 -34.29
C ILE A 295 -11.21 -4.89 -33.91
N PHE A 296 -12.28 -4.18 -33.51
CA PHE A 296 -13.57 -4.76 -33.17
C PHE A 296 -14.58 -4.63 -34.31
N GLU A 297 -15.47 -5.61 -34.41
CA GLU A 297 -16.62 -5.58 -35.30
C GLU A 297 -17.94 -5.61 -34.51
N LYS A 298 -19.00 -4.99 -35.06
CA LYS A 298 -20.35 -5.03 -34.48
C LYS A 298 -21.01 -6.34 -34.88
N SER A 299 -21.29 -7.21 -33.92
CA SER A 299 -22.13 -8.40 -34.12
C SER A 299 -23.54 -8.11 -33.60
N PHE A 300 -24.54 -8.22 -34.48
CA PHE A 300 -25.94 -8.18 -34.08
C PHE A 300 -26.43 -9.61 -33.86
N ARG A 301 -26.68 -10.00 -32.60
CA ARG A 301 -27.46 -11.23 -32.35
C ARG A 301 -28.92 -10.92 -32.63
N ASN A 302 -29.49 -11.54 -33.67
CA ASN A 302 -30.93 -11.52 -33.88
C ASN A 302 -31.61 -12.14 -32.64
N PRO A 303 -32.53 -11.45 -31.97
CA PRO A 303 -33.40 -12.08 -30.99
C PRO A 303 -34.39 -12.94 -31.79
N GLY A 304 -34.13 -14.25 -31.81
CA GLY A 304 -35.09 -15.26 -32.26
C GLY A 304 -36.19 -15.49 -31.22
#